data_AF-A0A0P9Z751-F1
#
_entry.id   AF-A0A0P9Z751-F1
#
_cell.length_a   1.000
_cell.length_b   1.000
_cell.length_c   1.000
_cell.angle_alpha   90.00
_cell.angle_beta   90.00
_cell.angle_gamma   90.00
#
_symmetry.space_group_name_H-M   'P 1'
#
loop_
_entity.id
_entity.type
_entity.pdbx_description
1 polymer ?
#
loop_
_entity_poly.entity_id
_entity_poly.type
_entity_poly.pdbx_seq_one_letter_code
_entity_poly.pdbx_strand_id
1 'polypeptide(L)'
;MCGSDGTFDSMGEAMFVDFDGTIMAEGGGRADEIVCCELRPDLVREARVHWGVENNIYQFGHRGYVAVKGGARDCPYTYMRDLTAGQYRLPWENDVVHTDGRSCGFATPEREFKPTSSSWKE
;
A
#
# COMPACT_ATOMS: atom_id res chain seq x y z
N MET A 1 3.63 3.15 -17.97
CA MET A 1 4.08 4.05 -19.05
C MET A 1 4.39 3.17 -20.25
N CYS A 2 3.77 3.43 -21.41
CA CYS A 2 4.04 2.69 -22.64
C CYS A 2 4.98 3.52 -23.52
N GLY A 3 5.95 2.88 -24.17
CA GLY A 3 6.94 3.54 -25.02
C GLY A 3 8.27 2.81 -25.02
N SER A 4 9.15 3.19 -25.95
CA SER A 4 10.49 2.60 -26.08
C SER A 4 11.55 3.62 -25.64
N ASP A 5 12.55 3.18 -24.88
CA ASP A 5 13.74 3.97 -24.60
C ASP A 5 14.90 3.69 -25.59
N GLY A 6 14.62 2.90 -26.64
CA GLY A 6 15.61 2.45 -27.62
C GLY A 6 16.37 1.18 -27.23
N THR A 7 16.18 0.67 -26.01
CA THR A 7 16.74 -0.61 -25.55
C THR A 7 15.62 -1.59 -25.17
N PHE A 8 14.56 -1.09 -24.53
CA PHE A 8 13.38 -1.87 -24.15
C PHE A 8 12.09 -1.13 -24.48
N ASP A 9 11.08 -1.92 -24.83
CA ASP A 9 9.70 -1.44 -24.89
C ASP A 9 9.06 -1.60 -23.50
N SER A 10 8.59 -0.50 -22.94
CA SER A 10 7.84 -0.48 -21.68
C SER A 10 6.42 -1.01 -21.91
N MET A 11 6.03 -2.03 -21.15
CA MET A 11 4.69 -2.63 -21.14
C MET A 11 3.70 -1.73 -20.39
N GLY A 12 3.37 -0.57 -20.95
CA GLY A 12 2.54 0.39 -20.23
C GLY A 12 1.11 -0.12 -20.05
N GLU A 13 0.78 -0.54 -18.83
CA GLU A 13 -0.57 -0.97 -18.47
C GLU A 13 -1.39 0.13 -17.78
N ALA A 14 -2.71 0.01 -17.88
CA ALA A 14 -3.67 0.79 -17.12
C ALA A 14 -4.87 -0.08 -16.74
N MET A 15 -5.38 0.07 -15.51
CA MET A 15 -6.48 -0.73 -15.01
C MET A 15 -7.35 0.08 -14.05
N PHE A 16 -8.66 -0.08 -14.17
CA PHE A 16 -9.64 0.36 -13.17
C PHE A 16 -10.13 -0.87 -12.41
N VAL A 17 -10.08 -0.80 -11.09
CA VAL A 17 -10.54 -1.88 -10.20
C VAL A 17 -11.58 -1.29 -9.25
N ASP A 18 -12.71 -1.97 -9.13
CA ASP A 18 -13.77 -1.59 -8.20
C ASP A 18 -13.36 -1.90 -6.75
N PHE A 19 -14.11 -1.36 -5.78
CA PHE A 19 -13.78 -1.48 -4.35
C PHE A 19 -13.89 -2.92 -3.80
N ASP A 20 -14.51 -3.84 -4.53
CA ASP A 20 -14.58 -5.26 -4.22
C ASP A 20 -13.43 -6.08 -4.83
N GLY A 21 -12.56 -5.45 -5.62
CA GLY A 21 -11.43 -6.08 -6.30
C GLY A 21 -11.70 -6.51 -7.75
N THR A 22 -12.91 -6.28 -8.28
CA THR A 22 -13.26 -6.61 -9.66
C THR A 22 -12.61 -5.64 -10.66
N ILE A 23 -12.00 -6.15 -11.72
CA ILE A 23 -11.47 -5.32 -12.82
C ILE A 23 -12.64 -4.77 -13.64
N MET A 24 -12.74 -3.45 -13.73
CA MET A 24 -13.78 -2.74 -14.50
C MET A 24 -13.33 -2.41 -15.93
N ALA A 25 -12.04 -2.12 -16.10
CA ALA A 25 -11.40 -1.89 -17.39
C ALA A 25 -9.91 -2.19 -17.28
N GLU A 26 -9.34 -2.75 -18.34
CA GLU A 26 -7.92 -3.12 -18.44
C GLU A 26 -7.43 -2.69 -19.83
N GLY A 27 -6.27 -2.04 -19.88
CA GLY A 27 -5.61 -1.64 -21.11
C GLY A 27 -4.94 -2.81 -21.82
N GLY A 28 -4.59 -2.63 -23.09
CA GLY A 28 -3.92 -3.63 -23.91
C GLY A 28 -2.42 -3.41 -24.07
N GLY A 29 -1.79 -2.57 -23.23
CA GLY A 29 -0.36 -2.29 -23.30
C GLY A 29 0.06 -1.42 -24.49
N ARG A 30 -0.87 -0.76 -25.20
CA ARG A 30 -0.54 -0.06 -26.47
C ARG A 30 -0.12 1.39 -26.22
N ALA A 31 0.86 1.84 -27.01
CA ALA A 31 1.25 3.24 -27.02
C ALA A 31 0.04 4.12 -27.41
N ASP A 32 -0.11 5.24 -26.72
CA ASP A 32 -1.19 6.21 -26.88
C ASP A 32 -2.61 5.66 -26.64
N GLU A 33 -2.74 4.48 -26.03
CA GLU A 33 -4.04 3.95 -25.63
C GLU A 33 -4.66 4.77 -24.50
N ILE A 34 -5.94 5.12 -24.68
CA ILE A 34 -6.73 5.83 -23.66
C ILE A 34 -7.71 4.84 -23.04
N VAL A 35 -7.44 4.44 -21.79
CA VAL A 35 -8.32 3.58 -21.00
C VAL A 35 -9.22 4.45 -20.14
N CYS A 36 -10.54 4.27 -20.27
CA CYS A 36 -11.56 5.04 -19.57
C CYS A 36 -12.52 4.12 -18.82
N CYS A 37 -12.95 4.54 -17.63
CA CYS A 37 -14.00 3.89 -16.85
C CYS A 37 -14.76 4.94 -16.03
N GLU A 38 -16.07 4.76 -15.87
CA GLU A 38 -16.82 5.51 -14.85
C GLU A 38 -16.64 4.83 -13.50
N LEU A 39 -16.33 5.61 -12.46
CA LEU A 39 -16.26 5.14 -11.08
C LEU A 39 -17.37 5.81 -10.27
N ARG A 40 -17.95 5.08 -9.32
CA ARG A 40 -19.02 5.55 -8.42
C ARG A 40 -18.54 5.66 -6.96
N PRO A 41 -17.89 6.76 -6.55
CA PRO A 41 -17.40 6.93 -5.18
C PRO A 41 -18.47 6.89 -4.09
N ASP A 42 -19.73 7.17 -4.44
CA ASP A 42 -20.86 7.06 -3.54
C ASP A 42 -21.11 5.61 -3.11
N LEU A 43 -20.98 4.63 -4.02
CA LEU A 43 -21.09 3.20 -3.68
C LEU A 43 -19.97 2.75 -2.73
N VAL A 44 -18.75 3.29 -2.90
CA VAL A 44 -17.64 3.03 -1.96
C VAL A 44 -17.97 3.53 -0.55
N ARG A 45 -18.58 4.71 -0.45
CA ARG A 45 -18.99 5.28 0.85
C ARG A 45 -20.12 4.46 1.46
N GLU A 46 -21.10 4.06 0.66
CA GLU A 46 -22.21 3.20 1.08
C GLU A 46 -21.68 1.86 1.61
N ALA A 47 -20.80 1.19 0.85
CA ALA A 47 -20.18 -0.07 1.25
C ALA A 47 -19.44 0.04 2.59
N ARG A 48 -18.63 1.10 2.79
CA ARG A 48 -17.90 1.32 4.05
C ARG A 48 -18.81 1.51 5.26
N VAL A 49 -20.03 2.00 5.08
CA VAL A 49 -21.01 2.21 6.15
C VAL A 49 -21.85 0.95 6.40
N HIS A 50 -22.23 0.24 5.34
CA HIS A 50 -23.26 -0.80 5.41
C HIS A 50 -22.72 -2.23 5.35
N TRP A 51 -21.52 -2.46 4.83
CA TRP A 51 -20.95 -3.81 4.77
C TRP A 51 -20.50 -4.29 6.15
N GLY A 52 -20.68 -5.59 6.39
CA GLY A 52 -20.32 -6.27 7.63
C GLY A 52 -19.07 -7.13 7.47
N VAL A 53 -19.23 -8.30 6.82
CA VAL A 53 -18.19 -9.33 6.70
C VAL A 53 -17.00 -8.84 5.88
N GLU A 54 -17.25 -8.05 4.85
CA GLU A 54 -16.27 -7.50 3.90
C GLU A 54 -15.71 -6.14 4.36
N ASN A 55 -16.13 -5.63 5.53
CA ASN A 55 -15.65 -4.34 6.04
C ASN A 55 -14.33 -4.49 6.79
N ASN A 56 -13.29 -4.91 6.07
CA ASN A 56 -12.00 -5.26 6.66
C ASN A 56 -11.34 -4.06 7.38
N ILE A 57 -11.50 -2.84 6.86
CA ILE A 57 -10.94 -1.64 7.47
C ILE A 57 -11.54 -1.34 8.85
N TYR A 58 -12.85 -1.54 9.04
CA TYR A 58 -13.46 -1.40 10.36
C TYR A 58 -13.05 -2.53 11.30
N GLN A 59 -13.07 -3.77 10.79
CA GLN A 59 -12.71 -4.97 11.55
C GLN A 59 -11.27 -4.95 12.08
N PHE A 60 -10.34 -4.35 11.34
CA PHE A 60 -8.93 -4.24 11.73
C PHE A 60 -8.75 -3.64 13.15
N GLY A 61 -9.55 -2.63 13.50
CA GLY A 61 -9.51 -1.98 14.82
C GLY A 61 -10.59 -2.43 15.81
N HIS A 62 -11.48 -3.34 15.42
CA HIS A 62 -12.64 -3.79 16.23
C HIS A 62 -12.73 -5.32 16.24
N ARG A 63 -11.62 -5.98 16.58
CA ARG A 63 -11.47 -7.43 16.36
C ARG A 63 -12.45 -8.22 17.23
N GLY A 64 -13.18 -9.15 16.63
CA GLY A 64 -14.12 -10.01 17.37
C GLY A 64 -15.26 -9.25 18.04
N TYR A 65 -15.77 -8.18 17.42
CA TYR A 65 -16.84 -7.33 17.99
C TYR A 65 -18.16 -8.05 18.29
N VAL A 66 -18.35 -9.26 17.77
CA VAL A 66 -19.49 -10.15 18.12
C VAL A 66 -19.33 -10.76 19.51
N ALA A 67 -18.09 -11.07 19.92
CA ALA A 67 -17.77 -11.69 21.20
C ALA A 67 -17.36 -10.68 22.28
N VAL A 68 -16.76 -9.56 21.87
CA VAL A 68 -16.26 -8.49 22.76
C VAL A 68 -17.00 -7.21 22.45
N LYS A 69 -17.66 -6.59 23.44
CA LYS A 69 -18.39 -5.32 23.26
C LYS A 69 -17.45 -4.24 22.70
N GLY A 70 -17.69 -3.81 21.47
CA GLY A 70 -16.85 -2.82 20.77
C GLY A 70 -15.55 -3.37 20.17
N GLY A 71 -15.33 -4.69 20.22
CA GLY A 71 -14.15 -5.36 19.70
C GLY A 71 -12.87 -5.14 20.52
N ALA A 72 -11.89 -6.02 20.35
CA ALA A 72 -10.54 -5.80 20.84
C ALA A 72 -9.84 -4.74 19.98
N ARG A 73 -9.24 -3.74 20.65
CA ARG A 73 -8.65 -2.53 20.03
C ARG A 73 -7.14 -2.39 20.27
N ASP A 74 -6.51 -3.40 20.85
CA ASP A 74 -5.06 -3.51 20.98
C ASP A 74 -4.39 -3.79 19.62
N CYS A 75 -3.08 -3.51 19.53
CA CYS A 75 -2.26 -3.81 18.35
C CYS A 75 -1.47 -5.12 18.59
N PRO A 76 -1.98 -6.29 18.18
CA PRO A 76 -1.30 -7.57 18.42
C PRO A 76 -0.07 -7.76 17.51
N TYR A 77 0.03 -6.99 16.44
CA TYR A 77 1.05 -7.14 15.40
C TYR A 77 2.37 -6.50 15.86
N THR A 78 3.38 -7.33 16.20
CA THR A 78 4.70 -6.86 16.65
C THR A 78 5.33 -5.88 15.66
N TYR A 79 5.29 -6.21 14.37
CA TYR A 79 5.89 -5.38 13.33
C TYR A 79 5.33 -3.96 13.28
N MET A 80 4.05 -3.73 13.61
CA MET A 80 3.46 -2.39 13.64
C MET A 80 3.95 -1.59 14.83
N ARG A 81 4.09 -2.25 15.99
CA ARG A 81 4.65 -1.64 17.20
C ARG A 81 6.11 -1.28 16.99
N ASP A 82 6.88 -2.21 16.43
CA ASP A 82 8.30 -2.01 16.12
C ASP A 82 8.47 -0.89 15.08
N LEU A 83 7.65 -0.87 14.02
CA LEU A 83 7.70 0.20 13.01
C LEU A 83 7.39 1.58 13.61
N THR A 84 6.35 1.68 14.44
CA THR A 84 5.99 2.94 15.11
C THR A 84 7.08 3.41 16.07
N ALA A 85 7.77 2.47 16.73
CA ALA A 85 8.88 2.75 17.63
C ALA A 85 10.22 3.02 16.90
N GLY A 86 10.27 2.92 15.57
CA GLY A 86 11.53 3.02 14.81
C GLY A 86 12.47 1.83 15.05
N GLN A 87 11.93 0.67 15.44
CA GLN A 87 12.65 -0.56 15.80
C GLN A 87 12.31 -1.74 14.86
N TYR A 88 11.62 -1.49 13.74
CA TYR A 88 11.33 -2.54 12.76
C TYR A 88 12.62 -3.19 12.28
N ARG A 89 12.74 -4.50 12.49
CA ARG A 89 13.90 -5.29 12.11
C ARG A 89 13.50 -6.68 11.66
N LEU A 90 14.07 -7.15 10.55
CA LEU A 90 13.85 -8.52 10.09
C LEU A 90 14.79 -9.49 10.83
N PRO A 91 14.37 -10.74 11.13
CA PRO A 91 15.24 -11.71 11.80
C PRO A 91 16.55 -12.01 11.04
N TRP A 92 16.54 -11.92 9.71
CA TRP A 92 17.67 -12.19 8.82
C TRP A 92 18.33 -10.90 8.29
N GLU A 93 18.09 -9.74 8.89
CA GLU A 93 18.57 -8.45 8.37
C GLU A 93 20.10 -8.40 8.21
N ASN A 94 20.83 -9.13 9.04
CA ASN A 94 22.30 -9.23 8.96
C ASN A 94 22.77 -9.98 7.70
N ASP A 95 21.93 -10.82 7.10
CA ASP A 95 22.26 -11.63 5.92
C ASP A 95 21.86 -10.92 4.61
N VAL A 96 21.25 -9.72 4.69
CA VAL A 96 20.83 -8.95 3.51
C VAL A 96 22.06 -8.38 2.80
N VAL A 97 22.26 -8.81 1.55
CA VAL A 97 23.43 -8.46 0.74
C VAL A 97 23.37 -7.01 0.19
N HIS A 98 22.16 -6.53 -0.11
CA HIS A 98 21.95 -5.21 -0.70
C HIS A 98 21.15 -4.31 0.24
N THR A 99 21.86 -3.41 0.92
CA THR A 99 21.30 -2.45 1.88
C THR A 99 21.52 -0.99 1.45
N ASP A 100 22.16 -0.77 0.30
CA ASP A 100 22.39 0.53 -0.33
C ASP A 100 22.44 0.40 -1.87
N GLY A 101 22.69 1.52 -2.58
CA GLY A 101 22.69 1.58 -4.04
C GLY A 101 23.99 1.14 -4.72
N ARG A 102 24.99 0.60 -4.00
CA ARG A 102 26.30 0.27 -4.60
C ARG A 102 26.24 -0.80 -5.67
N SER A 103 25.29 -1.74 -5.60
CA SER A 103 25.06 -2.73 -6.66
C SER A 103 24.69 -2.10 -8.00
N CYS A 104 24.20 -0.86 -7.99
CA CYS A 104 23.87 -0.08 -9.19
C CYS A 104 24.92 1.02 -9.48
N GLY A 105 26.10 0.99 -8.84
CA GLY A 105 27.19 1.95 -9.09
C GLY A 105 27.08 3.28 -8.34
N PHE A 106 26.14 3.43 -7.42
CA PHE A 106 26.04 4.64 -6.59
C PHE A 106 27.01 4.62 -5.40
N ALA A 107 27.49 5.79 -4.97
CA ALA A 107 28.27 5.94 -3.75
C ALA A 107 27.41 5.69 -2.50
N THR A 108 28.06 5.35 -1.37
CA THR A 108 27.38 5.21 -0.07
C THR A 108 26.71 6.53 0.32
N PRO A 109 25.43 6.51 0.73
CA PRO A 109 24.73 7.72 1.14
C PRO A 109 25.29 8.29 2.45
N GLU A 110 25.50 9.60 2.50
CA GLU A 110 26.00 10.31 3.70
C GLU A 110 24.88 11.01 4.49
N ARG A 111 23.72 11.23 3.87
CA ARG A 111 22.61 11.98 4.47
C ARG A 111 21.80 11.09 5.40
N GLU A 112 21.83 11.40 6.69
CA GLU A 112 20.91 10.81 7.67
C GLU A 112 19.47 11.33 7.49
N PHE A 113 18.50 10.46 7.74
CA PHE A 113 17.10 10.85 7.82
C PHE A 113 16.88 11.73 9.07
N LYS A 114 16.29 12.91 8.86
CA LYS A 114 15.86 13.80 9.93
C LYS A 114 14.33 13.84 9.93
N PRO A 115 13.66 13.20 10.90
CA PRO A 115 12.20 13.26 10.97
C PRO A 115 11.78 14.71 11.15
N THR A 116 10.85 15.16 10.30
CA THR A 116 10.17 16.43 10.56
C THR A 116 9.22 16.19 11.72
N SER A 117 9.18 17.08 12.71
CA SER A 117 8.20 16.97 13.79
C SER A 117 6.80 16.88 13.19
N SER A 118 6.10 15.79 13.49
CA SER A 118 4.74 15.57 13.03
C SER A 118 3.86 16.76 13.47
N SER A 119 3.18 17.41 12.52
CA SER A 119 2.17 18.44 12.81
C SER A 119 0.80 17.83 13.14
N TRP A 120 0.68 16.50 13.13
CA TRP A 120 -0.53 15.80 13.53
C TRP A 120 -0.73 15.99 15.03
N LYS A 121 -1.78 16.74 15.39
CA LYS A 121 -2.25 16.87 16.76
C LYS A 121 -3.08 15.65 17.13
N GLU A 122 -2.77 15.06 18.28
CA GLU A 122 -3.65 14.11 18.98
C GLU A 122 -5.02 14.73 19.29
#